data_AF-G5H904-F1
#
_entry.id   AF-G5H904-F1
#
_cell.length_a   1.000
_cell.length_b   1.000
_cell.length_c   1.000
_cell.angle_alpha   90.00
_cell.angle_beta   90.00
_cell.angle_gamma   90.00
#
_symmetry.space_group_name_H-M   'P 1'
#
loop_
_entity.id
_entity.type
_entity.pdbx_description
1 polymer ?
#
loop_
_entity_poly.entity_id
_entity_poly.type
_entity_poly.pdbx_seq_one_letter_code
_entity_poly.pdbx_strand_id
1 'polypeptide(L)'
;MERKDFFTQEFYENPNLTLDIMNQLVEGDHVADMDMYQSGTFLFMEVYENDDTKKILAPVISDLETYKEYNNKNYFSDETTQIGLCALFDEHSDVFFKQGKEIMWDKDCRQFVFQDDFMDYD
;
A
#
# COMPACT_ATOMS: atom_id res chain seq x y z
N MET A 1 -9.22 -11.82 -12.76
CA MET A 1 -7.86 -11.52 -12.33
C MET A 1 -7.25 -12.77 -11.76
N GLU A 2 -6.02 -13.09 -12.14
CA GLU A 2 -5.25 -14.17 -11.53
C GLU A 2 -4.63 -13.63 -10.23
N ARG A 3 -4.80 -14.35 -9.12
CA ARG A 3 -4.23 -13.92 -7.84
C ARG A 3 -2.71 -14.06 -7.89
N LYS A 4 -2.01 -13.04 -7.39
CA LYS A 4 -0.56 -13.09 -7.17
C LYS A 4 -0.29 -13.95 -5.93
N ASP A 5 0.69 -14.83 -6.01
CA ASP A 5 1.01 -15.84 -5.01
C ASP A 5 1.79 -15.30 -3.79
N PHE A 6 2.37 -14.11 -3.92
CA PHE A 6 3.09 -13.40 -2.86
C PHE A 6 2.21 -12.54 -1.95
N PHE A 7 0.89 -12.50 -2.17
CA PHE A 7 -0.05 -11.93 -1.21
C PHE A 7 -0.71 -13.01 -0.35
N THR A 8 -1.06 -12.65 0.88
CA THR A 8 -1.78 -13.55 1.81
C THR A 8 -3.23 -13.76 1.36
N GLN A 9 -3.88 -14.80 1.89
CA GLN A 9 -5.31 -14.99 1.66
C GLN A 9 -6.12 -13.87 2.32
N GLU A 10 -5.69 -13.44 3.52
CA GLU A 10 -6.28 -12.38 4.31
C GLU A 10 -6.31 -11.04 3.55
N PHE A 11 -5.27 -10.72 2.78
CA PHE A 11 -5.25 -9.56 1.89
C PHE A 11 -6.43 -9.57 0.91
N TYR A 12 -6.74 -10.72 0.31
CA TYR A 12 -7.83 -10.84 -0.68
C TYR A 12 -9.24 -10.85 -0.06
N GLU A 13 -9.34 -11.00 1.26
CA GLU A 13 -10.61 -11.13 1.98
C GLU A 13 -10.97 -9.86 2.77
N ASN A 14 -9.99 -9.00 3.09
CA ASN A 14 -10.19 -7.85 3.95
C ASN A 14 -9.55 -6.56 3.37
N PRO A 15 -10.34 -5.63 2.79
CA PRO A 15 -9.80 -4.38 2.29
C PRO A 15 -9.20 -3.50 3.40
N ASN A 16 -9.69 -3.58 4.65
CA ASN A 16 -9.14 -2.77 5.74
C ASN A 16 -7.68 -3.11 6.04
N LEU A 17 -7.23 -4.32 5.72
CA LEU A 17 -5.90 -4.77 6.08
C LEU A 17 -4.80 -3.95 5.40
N THR A 18 -4.96 -3.64 4.11
CA THR A 18 -4.02 -2.77 3.39
C THR A 18 -4.05 -1.35 3.95
N LEU A 19 -5.25 -0.81 4.20
CA LEU A 19 -5.42 0.53 4.76
C LEU A 19 -4.72 0.66 6.13
N ASP A 20 -4.99 -0.28 7.03
CA ASP A 20 -4.42 -0.32 8.38
C ASP A 20 -2.89 -0.40 8.34
N ILE A 21 -2.34 -1.21 7.43
CA ILE A 21 -0.89 -1.37 7.25
C ILE A 21 -0.26 -0.08 6.71
N MET A 22 -0.87 0.55 5.70
CA MET A 22 -0.37 1.81 5.15
C MET A 22 -0.35 2.91 6.22
N ASN A 23 -1.39 2.99 7.06
CA ASN A 23 -1.42 3.93 8.18
C ASN A 23 -0.40 3.60 9.27
N GLN A 24 -0.22 2.31 9.63
CA GLN A 24 0.83 1.91 10.58
C GLN A 24 2.23 2.30 10.09
N LEU A 25 2.50 2.20 8.79
CA LEU A 25 3.79 2.60 8.20
C LEU A 25 4.01 4.11 8.31
N VAL A 26 2.96 4.91 8.07
CA VAL A 26 3.00 6.39 8.21
C VAL A 26 3.18 6.79 9.68
N GLU A 27 2.37 6.24 10.58
CA GLU A 27 2.41 6.55 12.01
C GLU A 27 3.72 6.13 12.67
N GLY A 28 4.31 5.02 12.21
CA GLY A 28 5.57 4.48 12.72
C GLY A 28 6.84 5.07 12.09
N ASP A 29 6.74 6.09 11.23
CA ASP A 29 7.89 6.73 10.56
C ASP A 29 8.72 5.73 9.71
N HIS A 30 8.04 4.76 9.08
CA HIS A 30 8.67 3.76 8.20
C HIS A 30 8.77 4.23 6.75
N VAL A 31 8.12 5.34 6.40
CA VAL A 31 8.04 5.88 5.04
C VAL A 31 9.37 6.53 4.66
N ALA A 32 10.00 6.02 3.60
CA ALA A 32 11.23 6.58 3.07
C ALA A 32 10.93 7.69 2.06
N ASP A 33 9.95 7.45 1.18
CA ASP A 33 9.46 8.43 0.23
C ASP A 33 7.99 8.14 -0.11
N MET A 34 7.22 9.18 -0.39
CA MET A 34 5.84 9.08 -0.82
C MET A 34 5.42 10.31 -1.60
N ASP A 35 4.64 10.11 -2.65
CA ASP A 35 3.99 11.19 -3.38
C ASP A 35 2.56 10.80 -3.74
N MET A 36 1.71 11.82 -3.82
CA MET A 36 0.28 11.71 -4.02
C MET A 36 -0.17 12.83 -4.95
N TYR A 37 -1.16 12.56 -5.80
CA TYR A 37 -1.79 13.62 -6.57
C TYR A 37 -2.53 14.60 -5.64
N GLN A 38 -2.75 15.83 -6.11
CA GLN A 38 -3.52 16.83 -5.36
C GLN A 38 -4.94 16.36 -5.01
N SER A 39 -5.49 15.41 -5.76
CA SER A 39 -6.77 14.75 -5.49
C SER A 39 -6.75 13.77 -4.32
N GLY A 40 -5.58 13.51 -3.71
CA GLY A 40 -5.38 12.43 -2.74
C GLY A 40 -5.15 11.06 -3.38
N THR A 41 -5.22 10.95 -4.71
CA THR A 41 -4.96 9.69 -5.41
C THR A 41 -3.50 9.27 -5.25
N PHE A 42 -3.28 7.98 -4.96
CA PHE A 42 -1.95 7.41 -4.80
C PHE A 42 -1.10 7.54 -6.07
N LEU A 43 0.16 7.94 -5.91
CA LEU A 43 1.14 7.94 -6.98
C LEU A 43 2.25 6.92 -6.71
N PHE A 44 2.97 7.07 -5.60
CA PHE A 44 3.95 6.08 -5.17
C PHE A 44 4.23 6.16 -3.67
N MET A 45 4.79 5.08 -3.12
CA MET A 45 5.25 5.02 -1.75
C MET A 45 6.35 3.97 -1.63
N GLU A 46 7.42 4.33 -0.92
CA GLU A 46 8.52 3.45 -0.54
C GLU A 46 8.72 3.50 0.97
N VAL A 47 9.07 2.37 1.56
CA VAL A 47 9.34 2.24 3.01
C VAL A 47 10.73 1.68 3.25
N TYR A 48 11.34 2.05 4.38
CA TYR A 48 12.66 1.52 4.75
C TYR A 48 12.61 0.02 4.98
N GLU A 49 13.58 -0.71 4.41
CA GLU A 49 13.70 -2.14 4.63
C GLU A 49 14.38 -2.43 5.99
N ASN A 50 13.57 -2.69 7.02
CA ASN A 50 14.02 -3.15 8.32
C ASN A 50 13.06 -4.20 8.91
N ASP A 51 13.47 -4.85 10.00
CA ASP A 51 12.70 -5.95 10.61
C ASP A 51 11.29 -5.53 11.06
N ASP A 52 11.09 -4.28 11.45
CA ASP A 52 9.80 -3.79 11.93
C ASP A 52 8.87 -3.50 10.75
N THR A 53 9.36 -2.86 9.68
CA THR A 53 8.62 -2.72 8.41
C THR A 53 8.20 -4.08 7.86
N LYS A 54 9.09 -5.09 7.90
CA LYS A 54 8.78 -6.46 7.44
C LYS A 54 7.66 -7.10 8.25
N LYS A 55 7.64 -6.90 9.57
CA LYS A 55 6.54 -7.38 10.44
C LYS A 55 5.22 -6.70 10.14
N ILE A 56 5.24 -5.39 9.85
CA ILE A 56 4.05 -4.62 9.49
C ILE A 56 3.47 -5.10 8.16
N LEU A 57 4.31 -5.45 7.18
CA LEU A 57 3.89 -5.92 5.85
C LEU A 57 3.48 -7.41 5.80
N ALA A 58 3.98 -8.24 6.71
CA ALA A 58 3.74 -9.68 6.74
C ALA A 58 2.25 -10.13 6.70
N PRO A 59 1.27 -9.37 7.24
CA PRO A 59 -0.13 -9.76 7.13
C PRO A 59 -0.69 -9.67 5.70
N VAL A 60 -0.09 -8.87 4.80
CA VAL A 60 -0.53 -8.74 3.40
C VAL A 60 0.41 -9.41 2.42
N ILE A 61 1.72 -9.45 2.69
CA ILE A 61 2.74 -10.02 1.81
C ILE A 61 3.28 -11.30 2.44
N SER A 62 3.02 -12.44 1.78
CA SER A 62 3.46 -13.77 2.22
C SER A 62 4.89 -14.10 1.77
N ASP A 63 5.31 -13.56 0.63
CA ASP A 63 6.66 -13.70 0.08
C ASP A 63 7.21 -12.33 -0.33
N LEU A 64 7.99 -11.73 0.56
CA LEU A 64 8.51 -10.38 0.38
C LEU A 64 9.54 -10.29 -0.75
N GLU A 65 10.35 -11.32 -0.98
CA GLU A 65 11.38 -11.26 -2.02
C GLU A 65 10.73 -11.31 -3.41
N THR A 66 9.78 -12.23 -3.62
CA THR A 66 9.00 -12.30 -4.87
C THR A 66 8.19 -11.01 -5.08
N TYR A 67 7.60 -10.47 -4.02
CA TYR A 67 6.91 -9.17 -4.06
C TYR A 67 7.84 -8.05 -4.52
N LYS A 68 9.04 -7.93 -3.95
CA LYS A 68 10.02 -6.88 -4.31
C LYS A 68 10.48 -7.01 -5.76
N GLU A 69 10.78 -8.22 -6.21
CA GLU A 69 11.14 -8.48 -7.61
C GLU A 69 10.02 -8.06 -8.56
N TYR A 70 8.77 -8.39 -8.22
CA TYR A 70 7.61 -7.98 -8.99
C TYR A 70 7.44 -6.46 -8.98
N ASN A 71 7.50 -5.83 -7.81
CA ASN A 71 7.33 -4.39 -7.68
C ASN A 71 8.39 -3.65 -8.51
N ASN A 72 9.66 -3.96 -8.33
CA ASN A 72 10.78 -3.25 -8.99
C ASN A 72 10.79 -3.46 -10.52
N LYS A 73 10.21 -4.56 -11.00
CA LYS A 73 10.07 -4.82 -12.44
C LYS A 73 8.95 -4.00 -13.08
N ASN A 74 7.87 -3.71 -12.35
CA ASN A 74 6.66 -3.08 -12.88
C ASN A 74 6.52 -1.61 -12.51
N TYR A 75 7.11 -1.21 -11.39
CA TYR A 75 7.12 0.14 -10.85
C TYR A 75 8.58 0.51 -10.59
N PHE A 76 9.00 1.67 -11.09
CA PHE A 76 10.38 2.12 -10.91
C PHE A 76 10.67 2.33 -9.41
N SER A 77 11.63 1.58 -8.88
CA SER A 77 12.20 1.74 -7.55
C SER A 77 13.71 1.71 -7.73
N ASP A 78 14.40 2.79 -7.36
CA ASP A 78 15.85 2.92 -7.60
C ASP A 78 16.71 2.44 -6.43
N GLU A 79 16.08 2.16 -5.28
CA GLU A 79 16.79 2.07 -4.00
C GLU A 79 16.89 0.65 -3.44
N THR A 80 18.13 0.21 -3.22
CA THR A 80 18.45 -1.13 -2.67
C THR A 80 18.06 -1.33 -1.20
N THR A 81 17.68 -0.25 -0.50
CA THR A 81 17.37 -0.26 0.95
C THR A 81 15.90 0.02 1.25
N GLN A 82 15.06 -0.01 0.23
CA GLN A 82 13.65 0.33 0.32
C GLN A 82 12.76 -0.76 -0.27
N ILE A 83 11.50 -0.75 0.15
CA ILE A 83 10.45 -1.62 -0.37
C ILE A 83 9.39 -0.73 -1.01
N GLY A 84 9.25 -0.81 -2.34
CA GLY A 84 8.19 -0.10 -3.04
C GLY A 84 6.82 -0.74 -2.81
N LEU A 85 5.79 0.08 -2.60
CA LEU A 85 4.43 -0.33 -2.26
C LEU A 85 3.41 -0.18 -3.39
N CYS A 86 3.87 0.18 -4.60
CA CYS A 86 2.99 0.38 -5.75
C CYS A 86 2.25 -0.90 -6.15
N ALA A 87 2.93 -2.05 -6.15
CA ALA A 87 2.29 -3.33 -6.45
C ALA A 87 1.20 -3.72 -5.43
N LEU A 88 1.41 -3.41 -4.14
CA LEU A 88 0.41 -3.61 -3.09
C LEU A 88 -0.82 -2.73 -3.31
N PHE A 89 -0.61 -1.44 -3.61
CA PHE A 89 -1.69 -0.50 -3.85
C PHE A 89 -2.50 -0.84 -5.12
N ASP A 90 -1.81 -1.19 -6.21
CA ASP A 90 -2.42 -1.54 -7.49
C ASP A 90 -3.27 -2.81 -7.37
N GLU A 91 -2.74 -3.86 -6.73
CA GLU A 91 -3.52 -5.08 -6.48
C GLU A 91 -4.72 -4.79 -5.57
N HIS A 92 -4.55 -3.99 -4.51
CA HIS A 92 -5.66 -3.61 -3.64
C HIS A 92 -6.79 -2.95 -4.44
N SER A 93 -6.42 -1.98 -5.28
CA SER A 93 -7.35 -1.27 -6.16
C SER A 93 -8.06 -2.25 -7.09
N ASP A 94 -7.33 -3.13 -7.76
CA ASP A 94 -7.93 -4.12 -8.67
C ASP A 94 -8.90 -5.09 -7.96
N VAL A 95 -8.59 -5.52 -6.74
CA VAL A 95 -9.44 -6.43 -5.96
C VAL A 95 -10.70 -5.72 -5.44
N PHE A 96 -10.55 -4.51 -4.91
CA PHE A 96 -11.57 -3.87 -4.06
C PHE A 96 -12.24 -2.62 -4.65
N PHE A 97 -11.81 -2.14 -5.82
CA PHE A 97 -12.38 -0.95 -6.47
C PHE A 97 -13.92 -1.00 -6.60
N LYS A 98 -14.47 -2.16 -7.01
CA LYS A 98 -15.93 -2.33 -7.16
C LYS A 98 -16.69 -2.29 -5.83
N GLN A 99 -16.00 -2.32 -4.70
CA GLN A 99 -16.56 -2.25 -3.36
C GLN A 99 -16.47 -0.83 -2.77
N GLY A 100 -16.00 0.16 -3.54
CA GLY A 100 -15.79 1.54 -3.06
C GLY A 100 -14.59 1.68 -2.12
N LYS A 101 -13.71 0.67 -2.06
CA LYS A 101 -12.55 0.63 -1.16
C LYS A 101 -11.28 1.04 -1.88
N GLU A 102 -11.35 2.09 -2.68
CA GLU A 102 -10.16 2.75 -3.18
C GLU A 102 -9.49 3.51 -2.02
N ILE A 103 -8.17 3.37 -1.86
CA ILE A 103 -7.42 4.04 -0.78
C ILE A 103 -6.97 5.42 -1.28
N MET A 104 -7.23 6.44 -0.48
CA MET A 104 -6.95 7.85 -0.77
C MET A 104 -6.11 8.45 0.35
N TRP A 105 -5.25 9.42 0.00
CA TRP A 105 -4.47 10.19 0.95
C TRP A 105 -5.22 11.44 1.41
N ASP A 106 -5.60 11.48 2.67
CA ASP A 106 -6.06 12.69 3.36
C ASP A 106 -4.84 13.49 3.83
N LYS A 107 -4.54 14.56 3.10
CA LYS A 107 -3.41 15.44 3.40
C LYS A 107 -3.59 16.22 4.69
N ASP A 108 -4.82 16.57 5.06
CA ASP A 108 -5.11 17.41 6.21
C ASP A 108 -4.98 16.62 7.50
N CYS A 109 -5.44 15.37 7.50
CA CYS A 109 -5.24 14.44 8.61
C CYS A 109 -3.92 13.65 8.54
N ARG A 110 -3.20 13.72 7.40
CA ARG A 110 -1.95 12.99 7.14
C ARG A 110 -2.11 11.47 7.32
N GLN A 111 -3.16 10.91 6.73
CA GLN A 111 -3.48 9.49 6.82
C GLN A 111 -4.10 8.99 5.52
N PHE A 112 -4.08 7.68 5.33
CA PHE A 112 -4.87 7.02 4.32
C PHE A 112 -6.29 6.76 4.83
N VAL A 113 -7.26 6.94 3.95
CA VAL A 113 -8.68 6.66 4.16
C VAL A 113 -9.26 5.95 2.95
N PHE A 114 -10.46 5.37 3.05
CA PHE A 114 -11.17 4.94 1.84
C PHE A 114 -11.82 6.13 1.14
N GLN A 115 -12.01 6.01 -0.18
CA GLN A 115 -12.66 7.02 -1.01
C GLN A 115 -14.04 7.43 -0.48
N ASP A 116 -14.84 6.48 0.01
CA ASP A 116 -16.14 6.78 0.62
C ASP A 116 -16.01 7.78 1.77
N ASP A 117 -15.02 7.57 2.65
CA ASP A 117 -14.76 8.44 3.80
C ASP A 117 -14.09 9.76 3.39
N PHE A 118 -13.34 9.77 2.29
CA PHE A 118 -12.66 10.95 1.75
C PHE A 118 -13.65 11.97 1.16
N MET A 119 -14.65 11.50 0.41
CA MET A 119 -15.62 12.34 -0.28
C MET A 119 -16.70 12.93 0.65
N ASP A 120 -16.82 12.42 1.88
CA ASP A 120 -17.73 12.94 2.90
C ASP A 120 -17.23 14.25 3.56
N TYR A 121 -16.01 14.69 3.23
CA TYR A 121 -15.41 15.94 3.72
C TYR A 121 -15.56 17.14 2.75
N ASP A 122 -16.06 16.93 1.52
CA ASP A 122 -16.23 17.96 0.48
C ASP A 122 -17.64 18.59 0.42
#